data_AF-A0A8H6P264-F1
#
_entry.id   AF-A0A8H6P264-F1
#
_cell.length_a   1.000
_cell.length_b   1.000
_cell.length_c   1.000
_cell.angle_alpha   90.00
_cell.angle_beta   90.00
_cell.angle_gamma   90.00
#
_symmetry.space_group_name_H-M   'P 1'
#
loop_
_entity.id
_entity.type
_entity.pdbx_description
1 polymer ?
#
loop_
_entity_poly.entity_id
_entity_poly.type
_entity_poly.pdbx_seq_one_letter_code
_entity_poly.pdbx_strand_id
1 'polypeptide(L)'
;MCYNTSPHAAEVGYKQPSLKERTAATRPAASQGQYGRIDPSIFPAPLILPGDDLALDPEYPPQSFQAWLDEKDRNDVTSDRRTVYVVAPPDYDKDAYFAKAWTSPRVSETQHPLVAPNPQDVVGYLAAFYHGVPVKLLRIPDFRFVPWNGQSKSAPRFIGLAISDECIGIRTRACPDKVYPRQLNLDDLLDVAISILPKDAYALCLLVNHDLYEDADDTFVCGHLKRTVILACFTVNGRVIRIVFPPKDRFIPTVIVVTLAFPNVSHSKP
;
A
#
# COMPACT_ATOMS: atom_id res chain seq x y z
N MET A 1 11.08 4.77 21.93
CA MET A 1 9.78 5.19 21.39
C MET A 1 9.23 6.30 22.28
N CYS A 2 8.73 7.40 21.71
CA CYS A 2 8.04 8.44 22.48
C CYS A 2 6.59 8.01 22.71
N TYR A 3 6.15 7.96 23.97
CA TYR A 3 4.78 7.59 24.34
C TYR A 3 3.84 8.79 24.46
N ASN A 4 4.38 10.00 24.37
CA ASN A 4 3.65 11.25 24.47
C ASN A 4 3.19 11.72 23.08
N THR A 5 2.07 12.43 23.04
CA THR A 5 1.59 13.10 21.83
C THR A 5 2.59 14.16 21.36
N SER A 6 2.50 14.53 20.08
CA SER A 6 3.25 15.67 19.55
C SER A 6 2.84 16.98 20.26
N PRO A 7 3.69 18.03 20.25
CA PRO A 7 3.31 19.35 20.75
C PRO A 7 2.03 19.89 20.07
N HIS A 8 1.93 19.68 18.75
CA HIS A 8 0.80 20.13 17.96
C HIS A 8 -0.53 19.47 18.35
N ALA A 9 -0.50 18.24 18.88
CA ALA A 9 -1.71 17.58 19.38
C ALA A 9 -2.42 18.39 20.48
N ALA A 10 -1.66 19.08 21.34
CA ALA A 10 -2.23 19.93 22.38
C ALA A 10 -2.85 21.21 21.79
N GLU A 11 -2.26 21.77 20.74
CA GLU A 11 -2.75 22.98 20.06
C GLU A 11 -4.10 22.74 19.38
N VAL A 12 -4.28 21.56 18.78
CA VAL A 12 -5.54 21.17 18.12
C VAL A 12 -6.55 20.55 19.08
N GLY A 13 -6.23 20.45 20.37
CA GLY A 13 -7.14 19.92 21.39
C GLY A 13 -7.34 18.40 21.36
N TYR A 14 -6.46 17.64 20.69
CA TYR A 14 -6.51 16.19 20.67
C TYR A 14 -6.34 15.61 22.08
N LYS A 15 -7.19 14.64 22.44
CA LYS A 15 -7.13 13.93 23.72
C LYS A 15 -6.78 12.47 23.48
N GLN A 16 -5.59 12.06 23.94
CA GLN A 16 -5.20 10.67 23.85
C GLN A 16 -6.11 9.79 24.73
N PRO A 17 -6.64 8.66 24.20
CA PRO A 17 -7.39 7.70 25.00
C PRO A 17 -6.58 7.20 26.20
N SER A 18 -7.24 7.05 27.35
CA SER A 18 -6.62 6.59 28.59
C SER A 18 -6.03 5.19 28.44
N LEU A 19 -5.12 4.82 29.35
CA LEU A 19 -4.53 3.48 29.37
C LEU A 19 -5.61 2.38 29.44
N LYS A 20 -6.69 2.62 30.20
CA LYS A 20 -7.82 1.71 30.35
C LYS A 20 -8.58 1.54 29.04
N GLU A 21 -8.91 2.63 28.36
CA GLU A 21 -9.60 2.62 27.07
C GLU A 21 -8.76 1.94 25.99
N ARG A 22 -7.47 2.25 25.91
CA ARG A 22 -6.54 1.59 24.99
C ARG A 22 -6.43 0.09 25.27
N THR A 23 -6.34 -0.32 26.54
CA THR A 23 -6.30 -1.74 26.91
C THR A 23 -7.59 -2.46 26.50
N ALA A 24 -8.76 -1.86 26.78
CA ALA A 24 -10.05 -2.42 26.39
C ALA A 24 -10.20 -2.54 24.87
N ALA A 25 -9.65 -1.59 24.11
CA ALA A 25 -9.69 -1.60 22.65
C ALA A 25 -8.87 -2.73 22.00
N THR A 26 -7.97 -3.41 22.72
CA THR A 26 -7.14 -4.49 22.16
C THR A 26 -7.83 -5.85 22.07
N ARG A 27 -9.06 -5.99 22.58
CA ARG A 27 -9.72 -7.29 22.75
C ARG A 27 -11.18 -7.28 22.30
N PRO A 28 -11.72 -8.43 21.83
CA PRO A 28 -13.16 -8.60 21.68
C PRO A 28 -13.90 -8.45 23.01
N ALA A 29 -15.11 -7.91 22.97
CA ALA A 29 -15.95 -7.69 24.15
C ALA A 29 -16.27 -8.99 24.93
N ALA A 30 -16.31 -10.13 24.22
CA ALA A 30 -16.62 -11.44 24.78
C ALA A 30 -15.40 -12.24 25.31
N SER A 31 -14.18 -11.73 25.13
CA SER A 31 -12.96 -12.49 25.45
C SER A 31 -12.54 -12.32 26.93
N GLN A 32 -13.13 -13.13 27.82
CA GLN A 32 -12.74 -13.19 29.24
C GLN A 32 -11.52 -14.09 29.53
N GLY A 33 -10.85 -14.68 28.53
CA GLY A 33 -9.68 -15.52 28.75
C GLY A 33 -8.79 -15.76 27.54
N GLN A 34 -7.51 -16.04 27.82
CA GLN A 34 -6.44 -16.57 26.95
C GLN A 34 -5.76 -15.70 25.87
N TYR A 35 -6.09 -14.42 25.72
CA TYR A 35 -5.16 -13.52 25.00
C TYR A 35 -4.09 -13.04 25.97
N GLY A 36 -2.81 -13.22 25.61
CA GLY A 36 -1.66 -12.74 26.38
C GLY A 36 -1.85 -11.28 26.81
N ARG A 37 -1.20 -10.88 27.90
CA ARG A 37 -1.23 -9.49 28.36
C ARG A 37 -0.53 -8.64 27.29
N ILE A 38 -1.31 -8.00 26.42
CA ILE A 38 -0.81 -7.04 25.45
C ILE A 38 -0.36 -5.82 26.25
N ASP A 39 0.94 -5.51 26.21
CA ASP A 39 1.45 -4.31 26.85
C ASP A 39 0.91 -3.09 26.10
N PRO A 40 0.11 -2.21 26.73
CA PRO A 40 -0.42 -1.04 26.05
C PRO A 40 0.66 -0.05 25.59
N SER A 41 1.90 -0.20 26.07
CA SER A 41 3.06 0.56 25.60
C SER A 41 3.37 0.28 24.11
N ILE A 42 2.93 -0.84 23.53
CA ILE A 42 3.18 -1.14 22.11
C ILE A 42 2.41 -0.21 21.15
N PHE A 43 1.40 0.52 21.64
CA PHE A 43 0.61 1.48 20.86
C PHE A 43 0.90 2.90 21.37
N PRO A 44 1.95 3.57 20.85
CA PRO A 44 2.29 4.94 21.24
C PRO A 44 1.19 5.93 20.84
N ALA A 45 1.25 7.14 21.39
CA ALA A 45 0.41 8.24 20.94
C ALA A 45 0.68 8.55 19.45
N PRO A 46 -0.33 8.96 18.66
CA PRO A 46 -0.11 9.36 17.28
C PRO A 46 0.79 10.60 17.22
N LEU A 47 1.66 10.64 16.21
CA LEU A 47 2.40 11.83 15.82
C LEU A 47 1.46 12.72 14.99
N ILE A 48 0.82 13.70 15.65
CA ILE A 48 -0.12 14.62 14.98
C ILE A 48 0.67 15.81 14.45
N LEU A 49 0.66 16.02 13.14
CA LEU A 49 1.31 17.14 12.45
C LEU A 49 0.25 18.08 11.84
N PRO A 50 0.62 19.35 11.56
CA PRO A 50 -0.28 20.28 10.88
C PRO A 50 -0.84 19.71 9.57
N GLY A 51 -2.16 19.78 9.41
CA GLY A 51 -2.87 19.28 8.24
C GLY A 51 -3.11 17.77 8.21
N ASP A 52 -2.79 17.04 9.29
CA ASP A 52 -3.24 15.66 9.45
C ASP A 52 -4.74 15.59 9.78
N ASP A 53 -5.40 14.48 9.43
CA ASP A 53 -6.84 14.31 9.67
C ASP A 53 -7.21 14.49 11.15
N LEU A 54 -6.41 13.95 12.07
CA LEU A 54 -6.60 14.13 13.52
C LEU A 54 -6.26 15.55 14.02
N ALA A 55 -5.57 16.36 13.22
CA ALA A 55 -5.38 17.79 13.51
C ALA A 55 -6.59 18.61 13.05
N LEU A 56 -7.28 18.17 12.00
CA LEU A 56 -8.49 18.80 11.46
C LEU A 56 -9.76 18.38 12.23
N ASP A 57 -9.81 17.11 12.65
CA ASP A 57 -10.86 16.53 13.48
C ASP A 57 -10.24 15.80 14.69
N PRO A 58 -9.96 16.53 15.79
CA PRO A 58 -9.35 15.96 16.99
C PRO A 58 -10.29 15.03 17.78
N GLU A 59 -11.59 15.03 17.48
CA GLU A 59 -12.59 14.18 18.13
C GLU A 59 -12.91 12.92 17.33
N TYR A 60 -12.21 12.70 16.22
CA TYR A 60 -12.45 11.57 15.34
C TYR A 60 -12.39 10.23 16.10
N PRO A 61 -13.40 9.36 15.94
CA PRO A 61 -13.56 8.21 16.81
C PRO A 61 -12.41 7.21 16.65
N PRO A 62 -11.82 6.72 17.75
CA PRO A 62 -10.80 5.69 17.67
C PRO A 62 -11.36 4.36 17.16
N GLN A 63 -10.54 3.58 16.45
CA GLN A 63 -10.88 2.22 16.07
C GLN A 63 -10.56 1.24 17.22
N SER A 64 -11.51 0.39 17.58
CA SER A 64 -11.30 -0.72 18.53
C SER A 64 -11.19 -2.05 17.79
N PHE A 65 -10.55 -3.05 18.40
CA PHE A 65 -10.46 -4.40 17.83
C PHE A 65 -11.84 -5.01 17.57
N GLN A 66 -12.81 -4.76 18.46
CA GLN A 66 -14.19 -5.24 18.25
C GLN A 66 -14.84 -4.54 17.04
N ALA A 67 -14.69 -3.21 16.91
CA ALA A 67 -15.23 -2.49 15.76
C ALA A 67 -14.58 -2.94 14.43
N TRP A 68 -13.28 -3.28 14.46
CA TRP A 68 -12.57 -3.89 13.34
C TRP A 68 -13.02 -5.33 13.08
N LEU A 69 -13.33 -6.11 14.13
CA LEU A 69 -13.81 -7.49 14.01
C LEU A 69 -15.22 -7.55 13.42
N ASP A 70 -16.09 -6.63 13.81
CA ASP A 70 -17.49 -6.53 13.37
C ASP A 70 -17.66 -5.81 12.02
N GLU A 71 -16.56 -5.43 11.38
CA GLU A 71 -16.58 -4.74 10.10
C GLU A 71 -17.14 -5.69 9.02
N LYS A 72 -18.39 -5.43 8.60
CA LYS A 72 -19.17 -6.32 7.71
C LYS A 72 -18.50 -6.63 6.38
N ASP A 73 -17.66 -5.72 5.92
CA ASP A 73 -16.99 -5.85 4.63
C ASP A 73 -15.63 -6.58 4.76
N ARG A 74 -15.19 -6.90 5.97
CA ARG A 74 -13.94 -7.63 6.22
C ARG A 74 -14.02 -9.04 5.62
N ASN A 75 -12.94 -9.46 4.95
CA ASN A 75 -12.78 -10.85 4.56
C ASN A 75 -12.65 -11.74 5.79
N ASP A 76 -13.46 -12.79 5.86
CA ASP A 76 -13.29 -13.81 6.89
C ASP A 76 -11.95 -14.52 6.72
N VAL A 77 -11.16 -14.56 7.78
CA VAL A 77 -9.99 -15.43 7.84
C VAL A 77 -10.50 -16.85 8.10
N THR A 78 -10.60 -17.64 7.04
CA THR A 78 -11.08 -19.03 7.10
C THR A 78 -9.91 -20.00 7.04
N SER A 79 -10.13 -21.28 7.35
CA SER A 79 -9.12 -22.34 7.12
C SER A 79 -8.64 -22.37 5.67
N ASP A 80 -9.52 -21.99 4.75
CA ASP A 80 -9.35 -22.13 3.31
C ASP A 80 -8.74 -20.86 2.67
N ARG A 81 -8.87 -19.69 3.32
CA ARG A 81 -8.33 -18.40 2.87
C ARG A 81 -7.59 -17.70 4.00
N ARG A 82 -6.30 -18.00 4.11
CA ARG A 82 -5.47 -17.59 5.28
C ARG A 82 -4.10 -17.03 4.93
N THR A 83 -3.74 -16.96 3.64
CA THR A 83 -2.39 -16.53 3.26
C THR A 83 -2.44 -15.16 2.60
N VAL A 84 -1.63 -14.20 3.05
CA VAL A 84 -1.35 -12.97 2.29
C VAL A 84 -0.17 -13.25 1.36
N TYR A 85 -0.36 -13.00 0.07
CA TYR A 85 0.71 -13.14 -0.92
C TYR A 85 1.25 -11.77 -1.32
N VAL A 86 2.56 -11.66 -1.51
CA VAL A 86 3.23 -10.49 -2.07
C VAL A 86 3.85 -10.90 -3.40
N VAL A 87 3.62 -10.13 -4.45
CA VAL A 87 4.20 -10.34 -5.79
C VAL A 87 5.19 -9.23 -6.05
N ALA A 88 6.43 -9.59 -6.35
CA ALA A 88 7.47 -8.62 -6.71
C ALA A 88 7.10 -7.87 -8.00
N PRO A 89 7.67 -6.67 -8.24
CA PRO A 89 7.45 -5.98 -9.51
C PRO A 89 7.82 -6.85 -10.72
N PRO A 90 7.07 -6.75 -11.84
CA PRO A 90 7.39 -7.50 -13.04
C PRO A 90 8.79 -7.16 -13.57
N ASP A 91 9.46 -8.16 -14.11
CA ASP A 91 10.68 -7.95 -14.87
C ASP A 91 10.40 -7.30 -16.24
N TYR A 92 11.42 -7.10 -17.06
CA TYR A 92 11.28 -6.57 -18.41
C TYR A 92 11.91 -7.51 -19.42
N ASP A 93 11.18 -7.80 -20.49
CA ASP A 93 11.77 -8.37 -21.69
C ASP A 93 12.73 -7.36 -22.35
N LYS A 94 13.72 -7.87 -23.10
CA LYS A 94 14.72 -7.05 -23.80
C LYS A 94 14.07 -5.99 -24.69
N ASP A 95 12.99 -6.37 -25.38
CA ASP A 95 12.30 -5.46 -26.28
C ASP A 95 11.38 -4.46 -25.58
N ALA A 96 11.10 -4.67 -24.29
CA ALA A 96 10.28 -3.82 -23.43
C ALA A 96 11.08 -2.95 -22.44
N TYR A 97 12.42 -2.98 -22.47
CA TYR A 97 13.25 -2.19 -21.55
C TYR A 97 12.99 -0.67 -21.61
N PHE A 98 12.45 -0.16 -22.72
CA PHE A 98 12.04 1.25 -22.81
C PHE A 98 11.03 1.62 -21.70
N ALA A 99 10.22 0.68 -21.24
CA ALA A 99 9.22 0.89 -20.19
C ALA A 99 9.83 1.01 -18.80
N LYS A 100 11.08 0.57 -18.61
CA LYS A 100 11.82 0.77 -17.36
C LYS A 100 12.12 2.25 -17.12
N ALA A 101 12.36 3.02 -18.18
CA ALA A 101 12.58 4.46 -18.07
C ALA A 101 11.35 5.21 -17.53
N TRP A 102 10.15 4.62 -17.58
CA TRP A 102 8.93 5.23 -17.05
C TRP A 102 8.86 5.20 -15.52
N THR A 103 9.68 4.39 -14.85
CA THR A 103 9.75 4.34 -13.37
C THR A 103 10.68 5.42 -12.81
N SER A 104 11.32 6.21 -13.67
CA SER A 104 12.22 7.28 -13.26
C SER A 104 11.53 8.64 -13.38
N PRO A 105 11.41 9.39 -12.29
CA PRO A 105 10.83 10.73 -12.30
C PRO A 105 11.75 11.73 -13.01
N ARG A 106 11.15 12.73 -13.64
CA ARG A 106 11.80 13.84 -14.35
C ARG A 106 12.07 15.01 -13.40
N VAL A 107 12.84 14.77 -12.34
CA VAL A 107 13.26 15.82 -11.39
C VAL A 107 14.69 16.30 -11.66
N SER A 108 15.01 17.50 -11.19
CA SER A 108 16.36 18.06 -11.22
C SER A 108 17.35 17.28 -10.34
N GLU A 109 18.62 17.27 -10.75
CA GLU A 109 19.73 16.43 -10.28
C GLU A 109 20.08 16.48 -8.77
N THR A 110 19.36 17.26 -7.96
CA THR A 110 19.66 17.50 -6.55
C THR A 110 19.05 16.46 -5.57
N GLN A 111 18.39 15.41 -6.06
CA GLN A 111 17.74 14.41 -5.21
C GLN A 111 18.53 13.09 -5.17
N HIS A 112 18.67 12.53 -3.97
CA HIS A 112 19.38 11.26 -3.77
C HIS A 112 18.73 10.11 -4.57
N PRO A 113 19.53 9.18 -5.13
CA PRO A 113 19.01 8.02 -5.82
C PRO A 113 18.12 7.21 -4.87
N LEU A 114 16.86 7.03 -5.25
CA LEU A 114 15.90 6.25 -4.48
C LEU A 114 16.07 4.77 -4.83
N VAL A 115 16.19 3.95 -3.80
CA VAL A 115 16.33 2.51 -3.93
C VAL A 115 14.95 1.89 -3.80
N ALA A 116 14.54 1.10 -4.80
CA ALA A 116 13.30 0.34 -4.72
C ALA A 116 13.36 -0.60 -3.51
N PRO A 117 12.28 -0.68 -2.69
CA PRO A 117 12.28 -1.53 -1.52
C PRO A 117 12.38 -2.99 -1.92
N ASN A 118 13.09 -3.77 -1.11
CA ASN A 118 13.18 -5.20 -1.29
C ASN A 118 11.79 -5.82 -1.01
N PRO A 119 11.20 -6.62 -1.92
CA PRO A 119 9.91 -7.28 -1.66
C PRO A 119 9.87 -8.09 -0.36
N GLN A 120 11.00 -8.62 0.07
CA GLN A 120 11.15 -9.34 1.34
C GLN A 120 10.94 -8.42 2.56
N ASP A 121 11.31 -7.15 2.48
CA ASP A 121 11.05 -6.18 3.56
C ASP A 121 9.55 -5.90 3.67
N VAL A 122 8.85 -5.85 2.54
CA VAL A 122 7.38 -5.72 2.50
C VAL A 122 6.72 -6.96 3.11
N VAL A 123 7.21 -8.16 2.80
CA VAL A 123 6.75 -9.41 3.45
C VAL A 123 6.95 -9.34 4.96
N GLY A 124 8.13 -8.91 5.42
CA GLY A 124 8.43 -8.77 6.85
C GLY A 124 7.52 -7.76 7.55
N TYR A 125 7.30 -6.60 6.93
CA TYR A 125 6.38 -5.58 7.43
C TYR A 125 4.95 -6.10 7.53
N LEU A 126 4.45 -6.72 6.46
CA LEU A 126 3.11 -7.29 6.43
C LEU A 126 2.94 -8.41 7.44
N ALA A 127 3.94 -9.27 7.62
CA ALA A 127 3.90 -10.34 8.62
C ALA A 127 3.84 -9.82 10.06
N ALA A 128 4.48 -8.68 10.33
CA ALA A 128 4.40 -8.01 11.63
C ALA A 128 3.00 -7.40 11.87
N PHE A 129 2.37 -6.85 10.83
CA PHE A 129 1.04 -6.25 10.92
C PHE A 129 -0.09 -7.31 10.95
N TYR A 130 -0.02 -8.31 10.06
CA TYR A 130 -0.96 -9.43 9.94
C TYR A 130 -0.58 -10.57 10.87
N HIS A 131 -0.48 -10.28 12.16
CA HIS A 131 -0.02 -11.26 13.14
C HIS A 131 -0.88 -12.53 13.13
N GLY A 132 -0.24 -13.69 12.99
CA GLY A 132 -0.91 -14.99 12.94
C GLY A 132 -1.42 -15.42 11.56
N VAL A 133 -1.34 -14.55 10.54
CA VAL A 133 -1.67 -14.85 9.14
C VAL A 133 -0.36 -15.07 8.38
N PRO A 134 -0.16 -16.23 7.73
CA PRO A 134 1.00 -16.44 6.87
C PRO A 134 1.13 -15.38 5.78
N VAL A 135 2.30 -14.74 5.68
CA VAL A 135 2.63 -13.83 4.57
C VAL A 135 3.75 -14.44 3.75
N LYS A 136 3.58 -14.53 2.43
CA LYS A 136 4.52 -15.21 1.53
C LYS A 136 4.80 -14.38 0.28
N LEU A 137 6.04 -14.43 -0.19
CA LEU A 137 6.36 -13.98 -1.54
C LEU A 137 5.85 -15.04 -2.55
N LEU A 138 4.97 -14.64 -3.45
CA LEU A 138 4.48 -15.44 -4.56
C LEU A 138 5.42 -15.27 -5.76
N ARG A 139 5.94 -16.39 -6.26
CA ARG A 139 6.77 -16.42 -7.48
C ARG A 139 5.89 -16.81 -8.66
N ILE A 140 5.88 -15.98 -9.69
CA ILE A 140 5.09 -16.20 -10.89
C ILE A 140 6.07 -16.46 -12.04
N PRO A 141 5.98 -17.63 -12.70
CA PRO A 141 6.80 -17.91 -13.86
C PRO A 141 6.54 -16.90 -14.99
N ASP A 142 7.62 -16.46 -15.62
CA ASP A 142 7.61 -15.53 -16.76
C ASP A 142 6.82 -14.23 -16.52
N PHE A 143 6.95 -13.64 -15.32
CA PHE A 143 6.25 -12.42 -14.93
C PHE A 143 7.02 -11.16 -15.34
N ARG A 144 6.74 -10.64 -16.54
CA ARG A 144 7.49 -9.52 -17.11
C ARG A 144 6.69 -8.69 -18.10
N PHE A 145 7.08 -7.43 -18.24
CA PHE A 145 6.59 -6.57 -19.31
C PHE A 145 7.17 -6.99 -20.67
N VAL A 146 6.32 -7.03 -21.69
CA VAL A 146 6.65 -7.35 -23.08
C VAL A 146 6.06 -6.30 -24.03
N PRO A 147 6.61 -6.10 -25.24
CA PRO A 147 6.01 -5.19 -26.21
C PRO A 147 4.60 -5.62 -26.59
N TRP A 148 3.68 -4.66 -26.74
CA TRP A 148 2.38 -4.96 -27.32
C TRP A 148 2.44 -4.94 -28.85
N ASN A 149 1.91 -5.98 -29.49
CA ASN A 149 2.01 -6.15 -30.93
C ASN A 149 1.45 -4.95 -31.71
N GLY A 150 2.19 -4.53 -32.75
CA GLY A 150 1.76 -3.47 -33.67
C GLY A 150 1.85 -2.04 -33.10
N GLN A 151 2.53 -1.82 -31.97
CA GLN A 151 2.67 -0.48 -31.38
C GLN A 151 4.09 0.07 -31.46
N SER A 152 4.17 1.40 -31.61
CA SER A 152 5.43 2.12 -31.52
C SER A 152 6.01 2.04 -30.11
N LYS A 153 7.31 1.77 -30.00
CA LYS A 153 8.06 1.79 -28.73
C LYS A 153 8.15 3.20 -28.11
N SER A 154 7.97 4.27 -28.90
CA SER A 154 8.14 5.65 -28.41
C SER A 154 6.97 6.17 -27.57
N ALA A 155 5.74 5.76 -27.90
CA ALA A 155 4.53 6.19 -27.20
C ALA A 155 3.42 5.13 -27.25
N PRO A 156 3.69 3.89 -26.80
CA PRO A 156 2.72 2.80 -26.94
C PRO A 156 1.48 3.08 -26.10
N ARG A 157 0.29 2.86 -26.65
CA ARG A 157 -0.97 2.91 -25.88
C ARG A 157 -1.14 1.71 -24.95
N PHE A 158 -0.45 0.60 -25.25
CA PHE A 158 -0.49 -0.63 -24.47
C PHE A 158 0.91 -1.21 -24.31
N ILE A 159 1.15 -1.85 -23.17
CA ILE A 159 2.28 -2.75 -22.95
C ILE A 159 1.73 -4.10 -22.51
N GLY A 160 2.34 -5.20 -22.92
CA GLY A 160 1.93 -6.52 -22.44
C GLY A 160 2.54 -6.79 -21.06
N LEU A 161 1.79 -7.46 -20.19
CA LEU A 161 2.31 -8.11 -18.99
C LEU A 161 2.12 -9.61 -19.17
N ALA A 162 3.24 -10.30 -19.40
CA ALA A 162 3.28 -11.75 -19.55
C ALA A 162 3.12 -12.42 -18.18
N ILE A 163 2.31 -13.47 -18.16
CA ILE A 163 1.99 -14.28 -16.99
C ILE A 163 1.94 -15.74 -17.46
N SER A 164 3.03 -16.48 -17.32
CA SER A 164 3.11 -17.87 -17.79
C SER A 164 2.72 -18.02 -19.28
N ASP A 165 1.51 -18.51 -19.59
CA ASP A 165 0.99 -18.72 -20.94
C ASP A 165 0.04 -17.61 -21.45
N GLU A 166 -0.24 -16.62 -20.61
CA GLU A 166 -1.10 -15.48 -20.94
C GLU A 166 -0.30 -14.17 -21.05
N CYS A 167 -0.86 -13.22 -21.80
CA CYS A 167 -0.33 -11.85 -21.89
C CYS A 167 -1.47 -10.86 -21.84
N ILE A 168 -1.50 -10.04 -20.80
CA ILE A 168 -2.56 -9.05 -20.58
C ILE A 168 -2.06 -7.68 -21.05
N GLY A 169 -2.85 -7.01 -21.88
CA GLY A 169 -2.54 -5.68 -22.38
C GLY A 169 -2.85 -4.60 -21.34
N ILE A 170 -1.83 -3.93 -20.84
CA ILE A 170 -1.94 -2.84 -19.86
C ILE A 170 -1.96 -1.52 -20.62
N ARG A 171 -3.07 -0.78 -20.50
CA ARG A 171 -3.19 0.58 -21.05
C ARG A 171 -2.16 1.49 -20.39
N THR A 172 -1.61 2.38 -21.19
CA THR A 172 -0.67 3.39 -20.72
C THR A 172 -1.02 4.77 -21.25
N ARG A 173 -0.66 5.79 -20.49
CA ARG A 173 -0.79 7.20 -20.90
C ARG A 173 0.42 8.01 -20.47
N ALA A 174 0.60 9.19 -21.06
CA ALA A 174 1.55 10.16 -20.52
C ALA A 174 1.01 10.71 -19.18
N CYS A 175 1.89 10.93 -18.20
CA CYS A 175 1.47 11.55 -16.94
C CYS A 175 0.96 12.98 -17.19
N PRO A 176 -0.25 13.35 -16.73
CA PRO A 176 -0.77 14.71 -16.89
C PRO A 176 0.13 15.79 -16.30
N ASP A 177 0.76 15.50 -15.16
CA ASP A 177 1.65 16.43 -14.43
C ASP A 177 3.12 16.37 -14.89
N LYS A 178 3.46 15.46 -15.81
CA LYS A 178 4.80 15.29 -16.39
C LYS A 178 5.89 14.92 -15.38
N VAL A 179 5.54 14.53 -14.15
CA VAL A 179 6.52 14.11 -13.12
C VAL A 179 7.18 12.80 -13.54
N TYR A 180 6.38 11.84 -14.00
CA TYR A 180 6.87 10.63 -14.65
C TYR A 180 6.62 10.69 -16.16
N PRO A 181 7.34 9.88 -16.98
CA PRO A 181 7.09 9.84 -18.41
C PRO A 181 5.71 9.28 -18.76
N ARG A 182 5.27 8.21 -18.09
CA ARG A 182 4.02 7.49 -18.38
C ARG A 182 3.48 6.77 -17.14
N GLN A 183 2.16 6.53 -17.16
CA GLN A 183 1.43 5.78 -16.15
C GLN A 183 0.84 4.49 -16.74
N LEU A 184 0.68 3.47 -15.90
CA LEU A 184 -0.05 2.25 -16.20
C LEU A 184 -1.48 2.34 -15.66
N ASN A 185 -2.43 1.75 -16.37
CA ASN A 185 -3.80 1.68 -15.88
C ASN A 185 -3.94 0.66 -14.76
N LEU A 186 -4.65 1.08 -13.71
CA LEU A 186 -4.87 0.32 -12.49
C LEU A 186 -5.80 -0.87 -12.71
N ASP A 187 -6.91 -0.69 -13.42
CA ASP A 187 -7.88 -1.77 -13.64
C ASP A 187 -7.24 -2.94 -14.39
N ASP A 188 -6.42 -2.66 -15.40
CA ASP A 188 -5.75 -3.71 -16.18
C ASP A 188 -4.75 -4.51 -15.30
N LEU A 189 -4.11 -3.85 -14.32
CA LEU A 189 -3.23 -4.51 -13.34
C LEU A 189 -4.01 -5.29 -12.28
N LEU A 190 -5.24 -4.87 -11.95
CA LEU A 190 -6.13 -5.62 -11.08
C LEU A 190 -6.60 -6.90 -11.76
N ASP A 191 -6.88 -6.88 -13.06
CA ASP A 191 -7.24 -8.07 -13.82
C ASP A 191 -6.09 -9.09 -13.84
N VAL A 192 -4.85 -8.62 -14.00
CA VAL A 192 -3.63 -9.43 -13.82
C VAL A 192 -3.57 -10.03 -12.43
N ALA A 193 -3.77 -9.21 -11.39
CA ALA A 193 -3.68 -9.67 -10.01
C ALA A 193 -4.77 -10.71 -9.66
N ILE A 194 -5.94 -10.61 -10.28
CA ILE A 194 -7.02 -11.60 -10.18
C ILE A 194 -6.62 -12.91 -10.88
N SER A 195 -6.00 -12.85 -12.06
CA SER A 195 -5.62 -14.08 -12.80
C SER A 195 -4.55 -14.90 -12.10
N ILE A 196 -3.65 -14.24 -11.36
CA ILE A 196 -2.55 -14.89 -10.62
C ILE A 196 -2.91 -15.25 -9.17
N LEU A 197 -4.13 -14.95 -8.72
CA LEU A 197 -4.55 -15.09 -7.33
C LEU A 197 -4.59 -16.56 -6.89
N PRO A 198 -3.79 -16.99 -5.90
CA PRO A 198 -3.87 -18.36 -5.39
C PRO A 198 -5.22 -18.65 -4.73
N LYS A 199 -5.68 -19.89 -4.82
CA LYS A 199 -6.98 -20.31 -4.25
C LYS A 199 -7.07 -20.13 -2.73
N ASP A 200 -5.94 -20.26 -2.02
CA ASP A 200 -5.85 -20.11 -0.56
C ASP A 200 -5.55 -18.66 -0.11
N ALA A 201 -5.51 -17.72 -1.05
CA ALA A 201 -5.20 -16.33 -0.75
C ALA A 201 -6.31 -15.69 0.09
N TYR A 202 -5.91 -15.16 1.23
CA TYR A 202 -6.69 -14.15 1.95
C TYR A 202 -6.60 -12.80 1.23
N ALA A 203 -5.40 -12.45 0.76
CA ALA A 203 -5.12 -11.25 -0.02
C ALA A 203 -3.89 -11.45 -0.92
N LEU A 204 -3.79 -10.67 -2.00
CA LEU A 204 -2.59 -10.56 -2.82
C LEU A 204 -2.16 -9.10 -2.96
N CYS A 205 -0.90 -8.82 -2.69
CA CYS A 205 -0.25 -7.53 -2.81
C CYS A 205 0.67 -7.53 -4.04
N LEU A 206 0.25 -6.94 -5.15
CA LEU A 206 1.07 -6.80 -6.35
C LEU A 206 1.85 -5.47 -6.28
N LEU A 207 3.18 -5.58 -6.27
CA LEU A 207 4.08 -4.42 -6.23
C LEU A 207 4.32 -3.92 -7.66
N VAL A 208 4.24 -2.61 -7.87
CA VAL A 208 4.50 -1.98 -9.18
C VAL A 208 5.36 -0.73 -9.00
N ASN A 209 6.35 -0.56 -9.89
CA ASN A 209 7.31 0.56 -9.85
C ASN A 209 6.87 1.76 -10.71
N HIS A 210 5.81 1.58 -11.50
CA HIS A 210 5.27 2.60 -12.39
C HIS A 210 4.22 3.45 -11.71
N ASP A 211 4.15 4.71 -12.12
CA ASP A 211 3.03 5.57 -11.75
C ASP A 211 1.70 5.03 -12.34
N LEU A 212 0.58 5.26 -11.66
CA LEU A 212 -0.70 4.62 -11.98
C LEU A 212 -1.83 5.63 -12.24
N TYR A 213 -2.87 5.18 -12.93
CA TYR A 213 -4.15 5.90 -13.07
C TYR A 213 -5.34 4.93 -13.18
N GLU A 214 -6.54 5.36 -12.78
CA GLU A 214 -7.77 4.59 -12.95
C GLU A 214 -8.57 5.13 -14.14
N ASP A 215 -8.82 6.44 -14.17
CA ASP A 215 -9.61 7.10 -15.21
C ASP A 215 -8.94 8.37 -15.79
N ALA A 216 -9.67 9.11 -16.63
CA ALA A 216 -9.18 10.30 -17.33
C ALA A 216 -9.06 11.54 -16.42
N ASP A 217 -9.80 11.58 -15.32
CA ASP A 217 -9.87 12.72 -14.40
C ASP A 217 -8.79 12.64 -13.31
N ASP A 218 -8.26 11.43 -13.06
CA ASP A 218 -7.11 11.24 -12.18
C ASP A 218 -5.85 11.94 -12.68
N THR A 219 -5.12 12.60 -11.77
CA THR A 219 -3.72 12.97 -12.05
C THR A 219 -2.80 11.76 -11.86
N PHE A 220 -2.99 11.01 -10.77
CA PHE A 220 -2.35 9.72 -10.48
C PHE A 220 -3.11 9.01 -9.35
N VAL A 221 -2.87 7.71 -9.18
CA VAL A 221 -3.40 6.92 -8.06
C VAL A 221 -2.29 6.11 -7.39
N CYS A 222 -2.42 5.89 -6.08
CA CYS A 222 -1.45 5.09 -5.31
C CYS A 222 -1.78 3.59 -5.29
N GLY A 223 -2.99 3.22 -5.74
CA GLY A 223 -3.54 1.86 -5.69
C GLY A 223 -5.06 1.90 -5.53
N HIS A 224 -5.72 0.74 -5.71
CA HIS A 224 -7.16 0.56 -5.53
C HIS A 224 -7.41 -0.84 -4.97
N LEU A 225 -8.54 -1.01 -4.28
CA LEU A 225 -8.90 -2.23 -3.55
C LEU A 225 -10.15 -2.86 -4.15
N LYS A 226 -10.06 -4.13 -4.55
CA LYS A 226 -11.23 -4.95 -4.94
C LYS A 226 -11.16 -6.27 -4.20
N ARG A 227 -12.14 -6.54 -3.31
CA ARG A 227 -12.53 -7.78 -2.57
C ARG A 227 -11.44 -8.78 -2.08
N THR A 228 -10.29 -8.95 -2.73
CA THR A 228 -9.17 -9.85 -2.38
C THR A 228 -7.80 -9.34 -2.88
N VAL A 229 -7.72 -8.22 -3.60
CA VAL A 229 -6.49 -7.73 -4.24
C VAL A 229 -6.10 -6.33 -3.74
N ILE A 230 -4.80 -6.19 -3.44
CA ILE A 230 -4.12 -4.98 -3.01
C ILE A 230 -3.07 -4.68 -4.09
N LEU A 231 -3.14 -3.50 -4.71
CA LEU A 231 -2.06 -3.02 -5.56
C LEU A 231 -1.28 -1.95 -4.81
N ALA A 232 0.01 -2.19 -4.58
CA ALA A 232 0.89 -1.22 -3.96
C ALA A 232 1.81 -0.60 -5.03
N CYS A 233 1.66 0.70 -5.23
CA CYS A 233 2.51 1.49 -6.11
C CYS A 233 3.68 2.08 -5.32
N PHE A 234 4.91 1.95 -5.84
CA PHE A 234 6.05 2.72 -5.37
C PHE A 234 6.34 3.84 -6.36
N THR A 235 5.93 5.07 -6.01
CA THR A 235 6.47 6.28 -6.64
C THR A 235 7.11 7.15 -5.57
N VAL A 236 8.35 7.58 -5.80
CA VAL A 236 9.05 8.47 -4.88
C VAL A 236 9.69 9.61 -5.69
N ASN A 237 9.13 10.82 -5.51
CA ASN A 237 9.72 12.14 -5.72
C ASN A 237 8.64 13.21 -5.60
N GLY A 238 8.61 13.92 -4.47
CA GLY A 238 7.63 14.97 -4.17
C GLY A 238 6.21 14.48 -3.83
N ARG A 239 5.88 13.23 -4.16
CA ARG A 239 4.65 12.56 -3.73
C ARG A 239 4.95 11.75 -2.46
N VAL A 240 4.44 12.22 -1.32
CA VAL A 240 4.41 11.44 -0.08
C VAL A 240 3.25 10.48 -0.20
N ILE A 241 3.53 9.18 -0.39
CA ILE A 241 2.47 8.18 -0.28
C ILE A 241 2.27 7.91 1.22
N ARG A 242 1.28 8.59 1.81
CA ARG A 242 0.85 8.33 3.19
C ARG A 242 0.13 6.99 3.26
N ILE A 243 0.52 6.15 4.21
CA ILE A 243 -0.30 5.02 4.69
C ILE A 243 -1.40 5.64 5.53
N VAL A 244 -2.58 5.84 4.95
CA VAL A 244 -3.77 6.23 5.71
C VAL A 244 -4.66 5.00 5.79
N PHE A 245 -4.82 4.47 7.01
CA PHE A 245 -5.97 3.63 7.32
C PHE A 245 -7.12 4.62 7.52
N PRO A 246 -8.09 4.74 6.60
CA PRO A 246 -9.21 5.64 6.84
C PRO A 246 -9.91 5.11 8.08
N PRO A 247 -10.04 5.91 9.13
CA PRO A 247 -11.07 5.64 10.09
C PRO A 247 -12.38 6.18 9.45
N LYS A 248 -13.50 5.88 10.09
CA LYS A 248 -14.85 5.85 9.50
C LYS A 248 -15.27 7.09 8.71
N ASP A 249 -15.50 6.97 7.41
CA ASP A 249 -16.84 7.13 6.85
C ASP A 249 -16.87 6.92 5.33
N ARG A 250 -17.71 5.96 4.93
CA ARG A 250 -18.25 5.69 3.58
C ARG A 250 -17.32 5.02 2.55
N PHE A 251 -17.70 3.77 2.26
CA PHE A 251 -17.42 2.91 1.09
C PHE A 251 -16.09 2.12 1.03
N ILE A 252 -16.24 0.79 1.20
CA ILE A 252 -15.52 -0.38 0.62
C ILE A 252 -14.25 -0.91 1.37
N PRO A 253 -14.12 -2.26 1.51
CA PRO A 253 -13.31 -3.01 2.50
C PRO A 253 -11.78 -3.00 2.51
N THR A 254 -11.28 -3.37 3.71
CA THR A 254 -9.91 -3.66 4.21
C THR A 254 -8.74 -3.34 3.28
N VAL A 255 -8.16 -2.18 3.56
CA VAL A 255 -6.95 -1.58 2.99
C VAL A 255 -5.69 -2.13 3.70
N ILE A 256 -4.67 -2.54 2.95
CA ILE A 256 -3.29 -2.49 3.43
C ILE A 256 -2.48 -1.66 2.46
N VAL A 257 -2.16 -0.45 2.87
CA VAL A 257 -1.13 0.35 2.20
C VAL A 257 0.18 0.03 2.90
N VAL A 258 1.15 -0.55 2.18
CA VAL A 258 2.54 -0.57 2.63
C VAL A 258 3.30 0.41 1.76
N THR A 259 3.49 1.62 2.27
CA THR A 259 4.47 2.56 1.73
C THR A 259 5.67 2.62 2.66
N LEU A 260 6.82 2.20 2.16
CA LEU A 260 8.09 2.45 2.81
C LEU A 260 8.64 3.77 2.28
N ALA A 261 8.59 4.82 3.09
CA ALA A 261 9.38 6.03 2.91
C ALA A 261 10.48 6.04 3.99
N PHE A 262 11.75 5.93 3.59
CA PHE A 262 12.87 6.15 4.50
C PHE A 262 13.18 7.65 4.54
N PRO A 263 13.06 8.34 5.67
CA PRO A 263 13.62 9.68 5.81
C PRO A 263 15.15 9.57 5.79
N ASN A 264 15.80 10.38 4.94
CA ASN A 264 17.18 10.75 5.20
C ASN A 264 17.21 11.51 6.52
N VAL A 265 17.83 10.91 7.53
CA VAL A 265 18.19 11.57 8.77
C VAL A 265 19.27 12.61 8.44
N SER A 266 18.86 13.86 8.29
CA SER A 266 19.73 15.01 8.49
C SER A 266 19.35 15.64 9.81
N HIS A 267 19.97 15.17 10.90
CA HIS A 267 20.09 15.98 12.10
C HIS A 267 21.18 17.01 11.87
N SER A 268 20.86 18.09 11.16
CA SER A 268 21.62 19.32 11.31
C SER A 268 21.13 20.04 12.57
N LYS A 269 21.89 19.88 13.64
CA LYS A 269 21.96 20.75 14.82
C LYS A 269 23.41 21.15 15.01
N PRO A 270 23.73 22.31 15.61
CA PRO A 270 23.10 22.87 16.82
C PRO A 270 22.03 23.92 16.57
#